data_AF-A0A4P5YI47-F1
#
_entry.id   AF-A0A4P5YI47-F1
#
_cell.length_a   1.000
_cell.length_b   1.000
_cell.length_c   1.000
_cell.angle_alpha   90.00
_cell.angle_beta   90.00
_cell.angle_gamma   90.00
#
_symmetry.space_group_name_H-M   'P 1'
#
loop_
_entity.id
_entity.type
_entity.pdbx_description
1 polymer ?
#
loop_
_entity_poly.entity_id
_entity_poly.type
_entity_poly.pdbx_seq_one_letter_code
_entity_poly.pdbx_strand_id
1 'polypeptide(L)' 'MEYMDSTKRTLAKTAVYRGSITVLLFTLLWLFTKNIYETSLVTIVFNVAATIIYYFHERMWGRISWGNTIETKPILKPLK' A
#
# COMPACT_ATOMS: atom_id res chain seq x y z
N MET A 1 -0.61 -1.76 -24.34
CA MET A 1 -2.08 -1.68 -24.22
C MET A 1 -2.39 -1.21 -22.82
N GLU A 2 -2.76 0.05 -22.67
CA GLU A 2 -3.21 0.62 -21.41
C GLU A 2 -4.60 0.03 -21.11
N TYR A 3 -4.66 -0.90 -20.16
CA TYR A 3 -5.92 -1.50 -19.74
C TYR A 3 -6.66 -0.44 -18.93
N MET A 4 -7.62 0.26 -19.53
CA MET A 4 -8.50 1.18 -18.83
C MET A 4 -9.41 0.37 -17.89
N ASP A 5 -8.90 0.01 -16.72
CA ASP A 5 -9.70 -0.59 -15.67
C ASP A 5 -10.72 0.45 -15.20
N SER A 6 -12.01 0.11 -15.33
CA SER A 6 -13.08 0.97 -14.84
C SER A 6 -12.88 1.22 -13.35
N THR A 7 -12.91 2.48 -12.92
CA THR A 7 -12.76 2.91 -11.52
C THR A 7 -13.62 2.07 -10.57
N LYS A 8 -14.81 1.64 -11.01
CA LYS A 8 -15.71 0.77 -10.26
C LYS A 8 -15.10 -0.61 -9.93
N ARG A 9 -14.39 -1.23 -10.87
CA ARG A 9 -13.74 -2.55 -10.68
C ARG A 9 -12.54 -2.43 -9.74
N THR A 10 -11.74 -1.38 -9.86
CA THR A 10 -10.59 -1.12 -8.98
C THR A 10 -11.04 -0.83 -7.54
N LEU A 11 -12.12 -0.05 -7.38
CA LEU A 11 -12.73 0.18 -6.07
C LEU A 11 -13.28 -1.11 -5.46
N ALA A 12 -13.98 -1.93 -6.24
CA ALA A 12 -14.48 -3.23 -5.77
C ALA A 12 -13.34 -4.17 -5.34
N LYS A 13 -12.28 -4.27 -6.15
CA LYS A 13 -11.10 -5.08 -5.82
C LYS A 13 -10.41 -4.60 -4.54
N THR A 14 -10.27 -3.28 -4.38
CA THR A 14 -9.68 -2.67 -3.18
C THR A 14 -10.56 -2.92 -1.95
N ALA A 15 -11.88 -2.77 -2.08
CA ALA A 15 -12.81 -3.01 -0.98
C ALA A 15 -12.79 -4.46 -0.51
N VAL A 16 -12.81 -5.42 -1.45
CA VAL A 16 -12.70 -6.85 -1.13
C VAL A 16 -11.39 -7.14 -0.44
N TYR A 17 -10.26 -6.66 -0.99
CA TYR A 17 -8.95 -6.86 -0.40
C TYR A 17 -8.84 -6.29 1.02
N ARG A 18 -9.32 -5.05 1.23
CA ARG A 18 -9.33 -4.41 2.56
C ARG A 18 -10.23 -5.16 3.54
N GLY A 19 -11.41 -5.58 3.12
CA GLY A 19 -12.32 -6.38 3.93
C GLY A 19 -11.69 -7.70 4.37
N SER A 20 -11.08 -8.44 3.43
CA SER A 20 -10.39 -9.71 3.73
C SER A 20 -9.25 -9.54 4.72
N ILE A 21 -8.42 -8.49 4.57
CA ILE A 21 -7.33 -8.23 5.53
C ILE A 21 -7.87 -7.88 6.91
N THR A 22 -8.88 -7.02 7.00
CA THR A 22 -9.46 -6.63 8.29
C THR A 22 -10.07 -7.83 9.01
N VAL A 23 -10.80 -8.69 8.29
CA VAL A 23 -11.37 -9.92 8.85
C VAL A 23 -10.26 -10.86 9.32
N LEU A 24 -9.24 -11.10 8.50
CA LEU A 24 -8.12 -11.96 8.88
C LEU A 24 -7.40 -11.45 10.13
N LEU A 25 -7.09 -10.16 10.19
CA LEU A 25 -6.43 -9.53 11.34
C LEU A 25 -7.29 -9.68 12.61
N PHE A 26 -8.58 -9.37 12.51
CA PHE A 26 -9.51 -9.51 13.63
C PHE A 26 -9.59 -10.96 14.11
N THR A 27 -9.72 -11.92 13.19
CA THR A 27 -9.78 -13.35 13.52
C THR A 27 -8.50 -13.81 14.22
N LEU A 28 -7.32 -13.43 13.72
CA LEU A 28 -6.05 -13.78 14.35
C LEU A 28 -5.96 -13.21 15.76
N LEU A 29 -6.22 -11.92 15.93
CA LEU A 29 -6.19 -11.27 17.23
C LEU A 29 -7.21 -11.87 18.21
N TRP A 30 -8.41 -12.18 17.74
CA TRP A 30 -9.43 -12.82 18.57
C TRP A 30 -9.02 -14.24 19.00
N LEU A 31 -8.37 -15.01 18.13
CA LEU A 31 -7.88 -16.35 18.47
C LEU A 31 -6.86 -16.32 19.62
N PHE A 32 -5.97 -15.33 19.65
CA PHE A 32 -4.97 -15.19 20.71
C PHE A 32 -5.54 -14.55 21.98
N THR A 33 -6.32 -13.48 21.84
CA THR A 33 -6.78 -12.68 22.99
C THR A 33 -8.05 -13.27 23.63
N LYS A 34 -8.88 -13.97 22.86
CA LYS A 34 -10.24 -14.45 23.23
C LYS A 34 -11.19 -13.38 23.80
N ASN A 35 -10.84 -12.11 23.70
CA ASN A 35 -11.65 -10.97 24.12
C ASN A 35 -11.94 -10.07 22.91
N ILE A 36 -13.23 -9.85 22.64
CA ILE A 36 -13.72 -9.07 21.49
C ILE A 36 -13.41 -7.58 21.67
N TYR A 37 -13.44 -7.06 22.89
CA TYR A 37 -13.19 -5.65 23.18
C TYR A 37 -11.75 -5.25 22.85
N GLU A 38 -10.79 -5.99 23.43
CA GLU A 38 -9.35 -5.81 23.18
C GLU A 38 -9.01 -5.98 21.69
N THR A 39 -9.55 -7.03 21.07
CA THR A 39 -9.34 -7.31 19.64
C THR A 39 -9.83 -6.16 18.75
N SER A 40 -10.99 -5.59 19.07
CA SER A 40 -11.57 -4.48 18.29
C SER A 40 -10.71 -3.22 18.42
N LEU A 41 -10.27 -2.89 19.64
CA LEU A 41 -9.38 -1.76 19.87
C LEU A 41 -8.07 -1.90 19.10
N VAL A 42 -7.41 -3.06 19.21
CA VAL A 42 -6.15 -3.32 18.49
C VAL A 42 -6.35 -3.23 16.98
N THR A 43 -7.45 -3.78 16.45
CA THR A 43 -7.75 -3.74 15.00
C THR A 43 -7.91 -2.29 14.50
N ILE A 44 -8.60 -1.44 15.25
CA ILE A 44 -8.79 -0.02 14.90
C ILE A 44 -7.45 0.71 14.96
N VAL A 45 -6.71 0.57 16.06
CA VAL A 45 -5.40 1.21 16.25
C VAL A 45 -4.43 0.77 15.17
N PHE A 46 -4.40 -0.51 14.82
CA PHE A 46 -3.54 -1.04 13.77
C PHE A 46 -3.83 -0.42 12.40
N ASN A 47 -5.11 -0.25 12.03
CA ASN A 47 -5.47 0.38 10.75
C ASN A 47 -5.01 1.85 10.67
N VAL A 48 -5.16 2.61 11.76
CA VAL A 48 -4.68 3.99 11.85
C VAL A 48 -3.15 4.03 11.79
N ALA A 49 -2.49 3.22 12.61
CA ALA A 49 -1.03 3.15 12.65
C ALA A 49 -0.43 2.72 11.31
N ALA A 50 -1.02 1.73 10.64
CA ALA A 50 -0.59 1.27 9.32
C ALA A 50 -0.70 2.39 8.27
N THR A 51 -1.73 3.22 8.34
CA THR A 51 -1.89 4.39 7.45
C THR A 51 -0.80 5.43 7.71
N ILE A 52 -0.51 5.72 8.99
CA ILE A 52 0.57 6.63 9.38
C ILE A 52 1.92 6.10 8.90
N ILE A 53 2.23 4.83 9.18
CA ILE A 53 3.47 4.17 8.75
C ILE A 53 3.59 4.22 7.22
N TYR A 54 2.52 3.92 6.48
CA TYR A 54 2.52 4.00 5.02
C TYR A 54 2.89 5.39 4.52
N TYR A 55 2.29 6.44 5.09
CA TYR A 55 2.61 7.82 4.73
C TYR A 55 4.08 8.15 4.99
N PHE A 56 4.62 7.80 6.15
CA PHE A 56 6.03 8.01 6.47
C PHE A 56 6.96 7.17 5.57
N HIS A 57 6.58 5.93 5.27
CA HIS A 57 7.32 5.05 4.38
C HIS A 57 7.44 5.68 2.98
N GLU A 58 6.33 6.10 2.39
CA GLU A 58 6.31 6.79 1.09
C GLU A 58 7.19 8.06 1.12
N ARG A 59 7.06 8.85 2.18
CA ARG A 59 7.83 10.09 2.33
C ARG A 59 9.33 9.84 2.49
N MET A 60 9.70 8.74 3.15
CA MET A 60 11.08 8.32 3.36
C MET A 60 11.67 7.76 2.06
N TRP A 61 10.93 6.94 1.32
CA TRP A 61 11.35 6.44 0.01
C TRP A 61 11.54 7.55 -1.02
N GLY A 62 10.68 8.58 -1.02
CA GLY A 62 10.89 9.76 -1.86
C GLY A 62 12.17 10.56 -1.56
N ARG A 63 12.83 10.32 -0.42
CA ARG A 63 14.15 10.90 -0.10
C ARG A 63 15.31 9.96 -0.46
N ILE A 64 15.05 8.67 -0.66
CA ILE A 64 16.03 7.67 -1.01
C ILE A 64 16.00 7.53 -2.54
N SER A 65 16.83 8.31 -3.22
CA SER A 65 17.06 8.21 -4.68
C SER A 65 17.80 6.91 -5.00
N TRP A 66 17.10 5.78 -4.94
CA TRP A 66 17.67 4.50 -5.36
C TRP A 66 17.50 4.35 -6.87
N GLY A 67 18.60 4.42 -7.61
CA GLY A 67 18.62 4.09 -9.05
C GLY A 67 18.14 5.17 -10.01
N ASN A 68 18.22 6.46 -9.66
CA ASN A 68 18.16 7.53 -10.67
C ASN A 68 19.42 7.47 -11.55
N THR A 69 19.50 6.49 -12.45
CA THR A 69 20.35 6.61 -13.63
C THR A 69 19.76 7.77 -14.40
N ILE A 70 20.41 8.93 -14.30
CA ILE A 70 20.18 10.02 -15.22
C ILE A 70 20.43 9.39 -16.60
N GLU A 71 19.37 9.04 -17.33
CA GLU A 71 19.51 8.70 -18.74
C GLU A 71 20.00 9.98 -19.42
N THR A 72 21.32 10.14 -19.49
CA THR A 72 21.94 11.01 -20.46
C THR A 72 21.63 10.39 -21.82
N LYS A 73 20.47 10.75 -22.38
CA LYS A 73 20.16 10.53 -23.80
C LYS A 73 21.40 10.97 -24.58
N PRO A 74 22.16 10.07 -25.22
CA PRO A 74 23.31 10.51 -25.98
C PRO A 74 22.75 11.37 -27.12
N ILE A 75 23.18 12.63 -27.15
CA ILE A 75 22.89 13.58 -28.22
C ILE A 75 23.69 13.09 -29.43
N LEU A 76 23.27 11.97 -30.03
CA LEU A 76 23.84 11.50 -31.27
C LEU A 76 23.46 12.52 -32.34
N LYS A 77 24.41 13.40 -32.63
CA LYS A 77 24.44 14.16 -33.87
C LYS A 77 24.60 13.13 -35.00
N PRO A 78 23.76 13.12 -36.04
CA PRO A 78 23.99 12.24 -37.18
C PRO A 78 25.32 12.65 -37.83
N LEU A 79 26.29 11.74 -37.81
CA LEU A 79 27.49 11.84 -38.62
C LEU A 79 27.03 11.67 -40.08
N LYS A 80 27.16 12.75 -40.84
CA LYS A 80 27.00 12.78 -42.30
C LYS A 80 28.19 12.09 -42.96
#